data_AF-A0A416E8W4-F1
#
_entry.id   AF-A0A416E8W4-F1
#
_cell.length_a   1.000
_cell.length_b   1.000
_cell.length_c   1.000
_cell.angle_alpha   90.00
_cell.angle_beta   90.00
_cell.angle_gamma   90.00
#
_symmetry.space_group_name_H-M   'P 1'
#
loop_
_entity.id
_entity.type
_entity.pdbx_description
1 polymer ?
#
loop_
_entity_poly.entity_id
_entity_poly.type
_entity_poly.pdbx_seq_one_letter_code
_entity_poly.pdbx_strand_id
1 'polypeptide(L)'
;MARSSAQTGADLLEIIPETPYSENYNTVVDQAKDEIRHGYHPTIKKDNVDLNSYDTVYLGSPIWWGTMAPPVMIFLSENDLDGKTILPFTTHGGGGRGAEQEIAAWIKQNQLD
;
A
#
# COMPACT_ATOMS: atom_id res chain seq x y z
N MET A 1 -2.48 11.70 -4.66
CA MET A 1 -1.84 10.67 -5.52
C MET A 1 -1.68 11.17 -6.96
N ALA A 2 -2.73 11.72 -7.59
CA ALA A 2 -2.66 12.27 -8.96
C ALA A 2 -1.54 13.32 -9.23
N ARG A 3 -1.09 14.08 -8.22
CA ARG A 3 0.00 15.06 -8.40
C ARG A 3 1.39 14.43 -8.57
N SER A 4 1.66 13.28 -7.96
CA SER A 4 2.97 12.63 -8.05
C SER A 4 3.18 12.01 -9.44
N SER A 5 2.16 11.33 -9.97
CA SER A 5 2.17 10.81 -11.36
C SER A 5 2.32 11.93 -12.38
N ALA A 6 1.57 13.04 -12.25
CA ALA A 6 1.69 14.18 -13.17
C ALA A 6 3.07 14.86 -13.17
N GLN A 7 3.83 14.79 -12.08
CA GLN A 7 5.18 15.38 -11.98
C GLN A 7 6.28 14.44 -12.45
N THR A 8 6.05 13.12 -12.40
CA THR A 8 7.04 12.10 -12.74
C THR A 8 6.83 11.50 -14.13
N GLY A 9 5.62 11.63 -14.69
CA GLY A 9 5.21 10.91 -15.90
C GLY A 9 4.95 9.42 -15.66
N ALA A 10 4.86 8.99 -14.39
CA ALA A 10 4.62 7.60 -14.04
C ALA A 10 3.15 7.20 -14.31
N ASP A 11 2.96 5.95 -14.71
CA ASP A 11 1.64 5.33 -14.75
C ASP A 11 1.05 5.23 -13.34
N LEU A 12 -0.28 5.27 -13.26
CA LEU A 12 -1.00 5.19 -11.99
C LEU A 12 -1.79 3.89 -11.93
N LEU A 13 -1.47 3.07 -10.94
CA LEU A 13 -2.24 1.91 -10.53
C LEU A 13 -2.90 2.20 -9.18
N GLU A 14 -4.22 2.06 -9.10
CA GLU A 14 -4.96 2.17 -7.83
C GLU A 14 -5.19 0.78 -7.23
N ILE A 15 -4.81 0.61 -5.96
CA ILE A 15 -5.07 -0.64 -5.22
C ILE A 15 -6.51 -0.58 -4.70
N ILE A 16 -7.40 -1.38 -5.28
CA ILE A 16 -8.84 -1.35 -4.99
C ILE A 16 -9.24 -2.66 -4.31
N PRO A 17 -9.73 -2.64 -3.06
CA PRO A 17 -10.35 -3.81 -2.43
C PRO A 17 -11.55 -4.32 -3.24
N GLU A 18 -11.76 -5.64 -3.31
CA GLU A 18 -12.95 -6.20 -3.96
C GLU A 18 -14.24 -5.78 -3.26
N THR A 19 -14.20 -5.78 -1.91
CA THR A 19 -15.26 -5.21 -1.07
C THR A 19 -14.87 -3.79 -0.66
N PRO A 20 -15.54 -2.75 -1.16
CA PRO A 20 -15.21 -1.37 -0.81
C PRO A 20 -15.36 -1.11 0.69
N TYR A 21 -14.44 -0.30 1.24
CA TYR A 21 -14.62 0.27 2.58
C TYR A 21 -15.85 1.18 2.62
N SER A 22 -16.46 1.27 3.80
CA SER A 22 -17.58 2.20 4.02
C SER A 22 -17.18 3.65 3.73
N GLU A 23 -18.13 4.48 3.28
CA GLU A 23 -17.92 5.93 3.20
C GLU A 23 -17.93 6.60 4.58
N ASN A 24 -18.42 5.91 5.62
CA ASN A 24 -18.44 6.44 6.98
C ASN A 24 -17.06 6.28 7.64
N TYR A 25 -16.45 7.41 7.98
CA TYR A 25 -15.12 7.46 8.60
C TYR A 25 -15.00 6.59 9.87
N ASN A 26 -15.94 6.69 10.81
CA ASN A 26 -15.86 5.94 12.07
C ASN A 26 -15.99 4.43 11.84
N THR A 27 -16.87 4.04 10.91
CA THR A 27 -17.00 2.63 10.51
C THR A 27 -15.68 2.09 9.93
N VAL A 28 -15.00 2.88 9.10
CA VAL A 28 -13.69 2.48 8.53
C VAL A 28 -12.62 2.42 9.60
N VAL A 29 -12.61 3.35 10.57
CA VAL A 29 -11.64 3.36 11.68
C VAL A 29 -11.77 2.09 12.52
N ASP A 30 -12.99 1.70 12.87
CA ASP A 30 -13.27 0.49 13.66
C ASP A 30 -12.92 -0.77 12.86
N GLN A 31 -13.35 -0.84 11.59
CA GLN A 31 -13.00 -1.93 10.69
C GLN A 31 -11.48 -2.09 10.55
N ALA A 32 -10.76 -1.00 10.23
CA ALA A 32 -9.31 -1.04 10.06
C ALA A 32 -8.58 -1.51 11.32
N LYS A 33 -9.07 -1.11 12.51
CA LYS A 33 -8.52 -1.55 13.79
C LYS A 33 -8.64 -3.06 13.96
N ASP A 34 -9.82 -3.59 13.67
CA ASP A 34 -10.10 -5.02 13.80
C ASP A 34 -9.36 -5.83 12.75
N GLU A 35 -9.29 -5.35 11.51
CA GLU A 35 -8.54 -6.00 10.43
C GLU A 35 -7.06 -6.12 10.80
N ILE A 36 -6.42 -5.01 11.22
CA ILE A 36 -5.01 -5.00 11.62
C ILE A 36 -4.79 -5.92 12.83
N ARG A 37 -5.67 -5.87 13.83
CA ARG A 37 -5.54 -6.70 15.04
C ARG A 37 -5.58 -8.19 14.74
N HIS A 38 -6.37 -8.61 13.75
CA HIS A 38 -6.52 -10.01 13.38
C HIS A 38 -5.59 -10.44 12.23
N GLY A 39 -4.76 -9.54 11.70
CA GLY A 39 -3.97 -9.82 10.50
C GLY A 39 -4.86 -10.16 9.30
N TYR A 40 -6.01 -9.49 9.20
CA TYR A 40 -6.93 -9.69 8.09
C TYR A 40 -6.36 -9.07 6.82
N HIS A 41 -6.55 -9.81 5.74
CA HIS A 41 -5.98 -9.53 4.44
C HIS A 41 -7.13 -9.46 3.43
N PRO A 42 -7.58 -8.25 3.04
CA PRO A 42 -8.68 -8.12 2.09
C PRO A 42 -8.23 -8.56 0.69
N THR A 43 -9.12 -9.23 -0.03
CA THR A 43 -8.91 -9.46 -1.47
C THR A 43 -8.92 -8.12 -2.21
N ILE A 44 -7.97 -7.93 -3.11
CA ILE A 44 -7.90 -6.76 -3.99
C ILE A 44 -8.30 -7.15 -5.42
N LYS A 45 -8.88 -6.21 -6.15
CA LYS A 45 -9.15 -6.38 -7.58
C LYS A 45 -7.82 -6.56 -8.30
N LYS A 46 -7.77 -7.57 -9.16
CA LYS A 46 -6.62 -7.77 -10.06
C LYS A 46 -6.66 -6.74 -11.16
N ASP A 47 -5.51 -6.11 -11.39
CA ASP A 47 -5.27 -5.30 -12.57
C ASP A 47 -4.39 -6.09 -13.56
N ASN A 48 -4.47 -5.74 -14.84
CA ASN A 48 -3.71 -6.38 -15.91
C ASN A 48 -2.37 -5.67 -16.18
N VAL A 49 -1.89 -4.89 -15.21
CA VAL A 49 -0.60 -4.18 -15.31
C VAL A 49 0.53 -5.19 -15.19
N ASP A 50 1.39 -5.26 -16.21
CA ASP A 50 2.62 -6.04 -16.14
C ASP A 50 3.69 -5.28 -15.35
N LEU A 51 3.79 -5.59 -14.06
CA LEU A 51 4.77 -4.95 -13.17
C LEU A 51 6.22 -5.21 -13.59
N ASN A 52 6.51 -6.23 -14.42
CA ASN A 52 7.84 -6.49 -14.95
C ASN A 52 8.35 -5.38 -15.88
N SER A 53 7.44 -4.61 -16.48
CA SER A 53 7.79 -3.49 -17.34
C SER A 53 8.28 -2.25 -16.58
N TYR A 54 8.28 -2.27 -15.25
CA TYR A 54 8.69 -1.16 -14.39
C TYR A 54 9.93 -1.50 -13.56
N ASP A 55 10.92 -0.61 -13.60
CA ASP A 55 12.12 -0.66 -12.75
C ASP A 55 11.89 0.01 -11.39
N THR A 56 10.97 0.98 -11.32
CA THR A 56 10.69 1.77 -10.11
C THR A 56 9.19 1.78 -9.80
N VAL A 57 8.85 1.52 -8.54
CA VAL A 57 7.48 1.52 -8.02
C VAL A 57 7.36 2.54 -6.90
N TYR A 58 6.58 3.59 -7.11
CA TYR A 58 6.20 4.53 -6.06
C TYR A 58 5.00 3.97 -5.30
N LEU A 59 5.21 3.49 -4.08
CA LEU A 59 4.16 2.81 -3.30
C LEU A 59 3.51 3.75 -2.28
N GLY A 60 2.23 4.07 -2.50
CA GLY A 60 1.46 4.93 -1.62
C GLY A 60 0.63 4.16 -0.60
N SER A 61 0.69 4.54 0.67
CA SER A 61 -0.23 4.04 1.70
C SER A 61 -0.71 5.15 2.63
N PRO A 62 -1.99 5.20 3.03
CA PRO A 62 -2.36 5.94 4.23
C PRO A 62 -1.75 5.26 5.46
N ILE A 63 -1.66 6.00 6.57
CA ILE A 63 -1.30 5.42 7.88
C ILE A 63 -2.56 5.02 8.62
N TRP A 64 -2.76 3.72 8.82
CA TRP A 64 -3.86 3.17 9.59
C TRP A 64 -3.32 2.54 10.87
N TRP A 65 -3.68 3.09 12.03
CA TRP A 65 -3.23 2.57 13.33
C TRP A 65 -1.70 2.38 13.47
N GLY A 66 -0.91 3.17 12.75
CA GLY A 66 0.56 3.11 12.77
C GLY A 66 1.17 2.12 11.78
N THR A 67 0.37 1.43 10.96
CA THR A 67 0.82 0.49 9.93
C THR A 67 0.42 1.00 8.54
N MET A 68 0.94 0.34 7.50
CA MET A 68 0.39 0.45 6.15
C MET A 68 -1.05 -0.08 6.12
N ALA A 69 -1.83 0.35 5.13
CA ALA A 69 -3.20 -0.13 4.98
C ALA A 69 -3.20 -1.62 4.55
N PRO A 70 -4.11 -2.46 5.08
CA PRO A 70 -4.19 -3.88 4.72
C PRO A 70 -4.23 -4.18 3.21
N PRO A 71 -4.92 -3.38 2.35
CA PRO A 71 -4.86 -3.59 0.89
C PRO A 71 -3.46 -3.43 0.29
N VAL A 72 -2.65 -2.50 0.83
CA VAL A 72 -1.26 -2.29 0.36
C VAL A 72 -0.37 -3.46 0.77
N MET A 73 -0.59 -3.98 1.98
CA MET A 73 0.11 -5.18 2.46
C MET A 73 -0.18 -6.39 1.56
N ILE A 74 -1.44 -6.59 1.18
CA ILE A 74 -1.80 -7.68 0.26
C ILE A 74 -1.23 -7.48 -1.12
N PHE A 75 -1.27 -6.25 -1.66
CA PHE A 75 -0.63 -5.93 -2.94
C PHE A 75 0.86 -6.33 -2.94
N LEU A 76 1.60 -5.99 -1.89
CA LEU A 76 3.01 -6.38 -1.75
C LEU A 76 3.20 -7.90 -1.70
N SER A 77 2.28 -8.65 -1.09
CA SER A 77 2.39 -10.10 -0.97
C SER A 77 1.99 -10.87 -2.24
N GLU A 78 1.12 -10.29 -3.08
CA GLU A 78 0.59 -10.93 -4.28
C GLU A 78 1.41 -10.62 -5.54
N ASN A 79 2.33 -9.65 -5.48
CA ASN A 79 3.10 -9.20 -6.62
C ASN A 79 4.59 -9.40 -6.39
N ASP A 80 5.25 -9.98 -7.39
CA ASP A 80 6.70 -10.06 -7.42
C ASP A 80 7.29 -8.68 -7.76
N LEU A 81 8.01 -8.12 -6.80
CA LEU A 81 8.68 -6.83 -6.91
C LEU A 81 10.20 -6.98 -6.76
N ASP A 82 10.72 -8.19 -6.88
CA ASP A 82 12.15 -8.44 -6.77
C ASP A 82 12.95 -7.67 -7.83
N GLY A 83 14.13 -7.18 -7.45
CA GLY A 83 14.98 -6.33 -8.29
C GLY A 83 14.43 -4.94 -8.62
N LYS A 84 13.22 -4.56 -8.17
CA LYS A 84 12.63 -3.23 -8.43
C LYS A 84 12.96 -2.24 -7.33
N THR A 85 13.13 -0.97 -7.69
CA THR A 85 13.28 0.11 -6.71
C THR A 85 11.91 0.52 -6.17
N ILE A 86 11.63 0.24 -4.89
CA ILE A 86 10.39 0.67 -4.22
C ILE A 86 10.62 1.98 -3.46
N LEU A 87 9.83 2.99 -3.78
CA LEU A 87 9.85 4.32 -3.15
C LEU A 87 8.54 4.55 -2.38
N PRO A 88 8.51 4.29 -1.07
CA PRO A 88 7.29 4.45 -0.29
C PRO A 88 6.97 5.93 -0.04
N PHE A 89 5.69 6.26 -0.03
CA PHE A 89 5.20 7.53 0.48
C PHE A 89 3.92 7.31 1.27
N THR A 90 3.69 8.16 2.27
CA THR A 90 2.50 8.06 3.11
C THR A 90 1.72 9.37 3.20
N THR A 91 0.42 9.25 3.41
CA THR A 91 -0.42 10.38 3.82
C THR A 91 -0.97 10.08 5.21
N HIS A 92 -0.91 11.09 6.10
CA HIS A 92 -1.34 10.90 7.47
C HIS A 92 -1.98 12.16 8.06
N GLY A 93 -2.96 11.99 8.93
CA GLY A 93 -3.54 13.07 9.74
C GLY A 93 -2.73 13.41 11.00
N GLY A 94 -1.51 12.89 11.14
CA GLY A 94 -0.68 13.02 12.35
C GLY A 94 -0.25 11.69 12.99
N GLY A 95 -0.53 10.55 12.34
CA GLY A 95 -0.27 9.19 12.86
C GLY A 95 1.20 8.74 12.89
N GLY A 96 2.16 9.66 12.79
CA GLY A 96 3.60 9.35 12.86
C GLY A 96 4.18 8.72 11.59
N ARG A 97 5.28 7.97 11.72
CA ARG A 97 6.04 7.35 10.61
C ARG A 97 5.95 5.81 10.58
N GLY A 98 5.02 5.21 11.32
CA GLY A 98 5.00 3.75 11.51
C GLY A 98 4.83 2.97 10.19
N ALA A 99 3.92 3.42 9.31
CA ALA A 99 3.75 2.79 8.01
C ALA A 99 4.99 2.91 7.11
N GLU A 100 5.71 4.04 7.16
CA GLU A 100 6.96 4.21 6.41
C GLU A 100 8.02 3.19 6.88
N GLN A 101 8.13 3.00 8.19
CA GLN A 101 9.06 2.06 8.80
C GLN A 101 8.70 0.61 8.46
N GLU A 102 7.42 0.29 8.45
CA GLU A 102 6.92 -1.05 8.11
C GLU A 102 7.18 -1.39 6.63
N ILE A 103 6.89 -0.46 5.71
CA ILE A 103 7.21 -0.67 4.28
C ILE A 103 8.73 -0.80 4.09
N ALA A 104 9.53 0.02 4.78
CA ALA A 104 10.99 -0.10 4.73
C ALA A 104 11.50 -1.45 5.31
N ALA A 105 10.84 -1.98 6.34
CA ALA A 105 11.16 -3.29 6.89
C ALA A 105 10.79 -4.43 5.94
N TRP A 106 9.63 -4.33 5.27
CA TRP A 106 9.23 -5.27 4.22
C TRP A 106 10.23 -5.27 3.07
N ILE A 107 10.63 -4.09 2.57
CA ILE A 107 11.64 -3.94 1.51
C ILE A 107 12.93 -4.65 1.89
N LYS A 108 13.44 -4.41 3.10
CA LYS A 108 14.67 -5.07 3.57
C LYS A 108 14.54 -6.59 3.67
N GLN A 109 13.36 -7.13 3.98
CA GLN A 109 13.18 -8.58 4.12
C GLN A 109 12.98 -9.28 2.78
N ASN A 110 12.42 -8.60 1.78
CA ASN A 110 11.94 -9.20 0.53
C ASN A 110 12.70 -8.72 -0.71
N GLN A 111 13.64 -7.79 -0.58
CA GLN A 111 14.47 -7.26 -1.70
C GLN A 111 15.98 -7.28 -1.40
N LEU A 112 16.43 -8.06 -0.42
CA LEU A 112 17.87 -8.24 -0.17
C LEU A 112 18.35 -9.57 -0.76
N ASP A 113 19.35 -9.45 -1.63
CA ASP A 113 20.34 -10.50 -1.96
C ASP A 113 21.12 -10.95 -0.71
#